data_AF-A0A2S7QFR5-F1
#
_entry.id   AF-A0A2S7QFR5-F1
#
_cell.length_a   1.000
_cell.length_b   1.000
_cell.length_c   1.000
_cell.angle_alpha   90.00
_cell.angle_beta   90.00
_cell.angle_gamma   90.00
#
_symmetry.space_group_name_H-M   'P 1'
#
loop_
_entity.id
_entity.type
_entity.pdbx_description
1 polymer ?
#
loop_
_entity_poly.entity_id
_entity_poly.type
_entity_poly.pdbx_seq_one_letter_code
_entity_poly.pdbx_strand_id
1 'polypeptide(L)'
;MRIAIKDLFHLKGIHTGCGNRAYRKLHGVSSISSSAVQSVLDSGAIIVGKTKTAEFGGSQEVIGDWCDYFYAFNVRGDGYLASTGSSTGSAAGLAAYEWLDIALGTDDVVIPCGWVSFPL
;
A
#
# COMPACT_ATOMS: atom_id res chain seq x y z
N MET A 1 -1.13 -16.45 -8.00
CA MET A 1 -1.27 -15.63 -6.79
C MET A 1 -1.34 -14.16 -7.20
N ARG A 2 -2.37 -13.45 -6.79
CA ARG A 2 -2.61 -12.02 -7.06
C ARG A 2 -2.06 -11.21 -5.89
N ILE A 3 -1.18 -10.26 -6.20
CA ILE A 3 -0.48 -9.46 -5.19
C ILE A 3 -0.70 -7.98 -5.46
N ALA A 4 -0.97 -7.23 -4.39
CA ALA A 4 -0.96 -5.78 -4.42
C ALA A 4 0.34 -5.27 -3.78
N ILE A 5 0.90 -4.17 -4.28
CA ILE A 5 2.16 -3.63 -3.77
C ILE A 5 1.98 -2.20 -3.27
N LYS A 6 2.51 -1.89 -2.08
CA LYS A 6 2.53 -0.50 -1.56
C LYS A 6 3.15 0.46 -2.58
N ASP A 7 2.59 1.66 -2.70
CA ASP A 7 3.12 2.73 -3.57
C ASP A 7 4.44 3.35 -3.07
N LEU A 8 5.28 2.54 -2.41
CA LEU A 8 6.70 2.80 -2.12
C LEU A 8 7.62 1.86 -2.89
N PHE A 9 7.11 0.72 -3.36
CA PHE A 9 7.91 -0.20 -4.16
C PHE A 9 7.96 0.25 -5.62
N HIS A 10 9.13 0.22 -6.23
CA HIS A 10 9.27 0.40 -7.66
C HIS A 10 8.79 -0.84 -8.41
N LEU A 11 8.09 -0.60 -9.52
CA LEU A 11 7.67 -1.62 -10.47
C LEU A 11 8.03 -1.09 -11.86
N LYS A 12 8.82 -1.86 -12.60
CA LYS A 12 9.28 -1.45 -13.94
C LYS A 12 8.10 -1.04 -14.82
N GLY A 13 8.22 0.14 -15.45
CA GLY A 13 7.21 0.69 -16.34
C GLY A 13 6.01 1.36 -15.65
N ILE A 14 5.97 1.37 -14.32
CA ILE A 14 4.88 1.97 -13.54
C ILE A 14 5.45 3.07 -12.63
N HIS A 15 4.73 4.19 -12.53
CA HIS A 15 5.07 5.26 -11.59
C HIS A 15 4.94 4.79 -10.14
N THR A 16 5.89 5.20 -9.31
CA THR A 16 5.79 5.14 -7.84
C THR A 16 5.55 6.56 -7.34
N GLY A 17 4.46 6.77 -6.63
CA GLY A 17 4.05 8.09 -6.15
C GLY A 17 4.43 8.38 -4.70
N CYS A 18 4.80 7.38 -3.92
CA CYS A 18 5.08 7.51 -2.49
C CYS A 18 3.92 8.14 -1.72
N GLY A 19 2.67 7.96 -2.17
CA GLY A 19 1.52 8.62 -1.57
C GLY A 19 1.50 10.15 -1.74
N ASN A 20 2.37 10.74 -2.55
CA ASN A 20 2.47 12.19 -2.74
C ASN A 20 2.33 12.59 -4.23
N ARG A 21 1.45 13.55 -4.54
CA ARG A 21 1.18 13.98 -5.93
C ARG A 21 2.32 14.78 -6.51
N ALA A 22 3.03 15.57 -5.72
CA ALA A 22 4.17 16.34 -6.18
C ALA A 22 5.34 15.42 -6.54
N TYR A 23 5.64 14.42 -5.70
CA TYR A 23 6.64 13.39 -5.98
C TYR A 23 6.31 12.65 -7.27
N ARG A 24 5.07 12.19 -7.43
CA ARG A 24 4.61 11.51 -8.66
C ARG A 24 4.79 12.37 -9.92
N LYS A 25 4.57 13.69 -9.83
CA LYS A 25 4.74 14.62 -10.96
C LYS A 25 6.21 14.87 -11.30
N LEU A 26 7.07 14.92 -10.28
CA LEU A 26 8.49 15.19 -10.44
C LEU A 26 9.27 13.97 -10.97
N HIS A 27 8.83 12.77 -10.62
CA HIS A 27 9.53 11.53 -10.95
C HIS A 27 8.82 10.72 -12.04
N GLY A 28 9.58 10.34 -13.07
CA GLY A 28 9.10 9.49 -14.16
C GLY A 28 8.77 8.05 -13.73
N VAL A 29 8.41 7.21 -14.71
CA VAL A 29 8.23 5.77 -14.48
C VAL A 29 9.56 5.12 -14.06
N SER A 30 9.50 4.16 -13.14
CA SER A 30 10.70 3.42 -12.78
C SER A 30 11.15 2.49 -13.91
N SER A 31 12.45 2.45 -14.18
CA SER A 31 13.05 1.50 -15.14
C SER A 31 13.31 0.12 -14.54
N ILE A 32 13.29 0.01 -13.21
CA ILE A 32 13.59 -1.20 -12.45
C ILE A 32 12.49 -1.49 -11.43
N SER A 33 12.30 -2.77 -11.12
CA SER A 33 11.48 -3.22 -10.00
C SER A 33 12.31 -3.31 -8.73
N SER A 34 11.74 -3.00 -7.56
CA SER A 34 12.40 -3.23 -6.26
C SER A 34 12.69 -4.72 -6.06
N SER A 35 13.73 -5.07 -5.30
CA SER A 35 14.14 -6.46 -5.07
C SER A 35 12.99 -7.35 -4.58
N ALA A 36 12.23 -6.90 -3.57
CA ALA A 36 11.07 -7.64 -3.06
C ALA A 36 9.98 -7.85 -4.13
N VAL A 37 9.74 -6.85 -4.99
CA VAL A 37 8.80 -6.95 -6.11
C VAL A 37 9.32 -7.93 -7.17
N GLN A 38 10.62 -7.90 -7.45
CA GLN A 38 11.23 -8.83 -8.40
C GLN A 38 11.11 -10.27 -7.89
N SER A 39 11.39 -10.53 -6.61
CA SER A 39 11.28 -11.87 -6.02
C SER A 39 9.87 -12.47 -6.14
N VAL A 40 8.82 -11.66 -5.94
CA VAL A 40 7.44 -12.15 -6.13
C VAL A 40 7.08 -12.36 -7.60
N LEU A 41 7.58 -11.51 -8.51
CA LEU A 41 7.40 -11.70 -9.95
C LEU A 41 8.09 -12.99 -10.43
N ASP A 42 9.33 -13.24 -9.97
CA ASP A 42 10.11 -14.44 -10.30
C ASP A 42 9.43 -15.71 -9.79
N SER A 43 8.63 -15.60 -8.71
CA SER A 43 7.80 -16.68 -8.18
C SER A 43 6.48 -16.90 -8.96
N GLY A 44 6.25 -16.16 -10.06
CA GLY A 44 5.05 -16.28 -10.89
C GLY A 44 3.82 -15.53 -10.35
N ALA A 45 4.01 -14.57 -9.44
CA ALA A 45 2.90 -13.77 -8.94
C ALA A 45 2.42 -12.74 -9.98
N ILE A 46 1.13 -12.42 -9.93
CA ILE A 46 0.49 -11.40 -10.76
C ILE A 46 0.27 -10.16 -9.92
N ILE A 47 0.97 -9.08 -10.26
CA ILE A 47 0.75 -7.79 -9.59
C ILE A 47 -0.52 -7.15 -10.16
N VAL A 48 -1.51 -6.94 -9.30
CA VAL A 48 -2.83 -6.41 -9.70
C VAL A 48 -2.95 -4.90 -9.54
N GLY A 49 -2.05 -4.27 -8.80
CA GLY A 49 -2.07 -2.82 -8.61
C GLY A 49 -1.16 -2.32 -7.52
N LYS A 50 -1.07 -0.98 -7.42
CA LYS A 50 -0.40 -0.28 -6.32
C LYS A 50 -1.42 0.18 -5.28
N THR A 51 -1.09 0.02 -4.01
CA THR A 51 -1.96 0.40 -2.89
C THR A 51 -1.58 1.76 -2.34
N LYS A 52 -2.58 2.48 -1.84
CA LYS A 52 -2.39 3.76 -1.14
C LYS A 52 -1.50 3.57 0.09
N THR A 53 -0.70 4.58 0.37
CA THR A 53 0.23 4.63 1.50
C THR A 53 0.17 6.01 2.12
N ALA A 54 0.46 6.09 3.42
CA ALA A 54 0.87 7.36 4.00
C ALA A 54 2.07 7.90 3.20
N GLU A 55 2.10 9.21 2.99
CA GLU A 55 3.12 9.96 2.28
C GLU A 55 4.51 9.55 2.78
N PHE A 56 5.33 9.05 1.86
CA PHE A 56 6.69 8.57 2.11
C PHE A 56 6.80 7.48 3.19
N GLY A 57 5.71 6.78 3.50
CA GLY A 57 5.69 5.80 4.59
C GLY A 57 5.63 6.43 5.98
N GLY A 58 5.25 7.71 6.09
CA GLY A 58 5.20 8.46 7.33
C GLY A 58 4.07 8.06 8.29
N SER A 59 3.96 8.81 9.39
CA SER A 59 3.09 8.52 10.53
C SER A 59 1.67 9.10 10.43
N GLN A 60 1.08 9.08 9.23
CA GLN A 60 -0.30 9.56 9.04
C GLN A 60 -1.26 8.43 9.42
N GLU A 61 -2.00 8.62 10.51
CA GLU A 61 -2.76 7.53 11.15
C GLU A 61 -4.25 7.62 10.88
N VAL A 62 -4.79 8.85 10.86
CA VAL A 62 -6.22 9.12 10.74
C VAL A 62 -6.56 9.84 9.43
N ILE A 63 -7.85 9.86 9.09
CA ILE A 63 -8.37 10.46 7.87
C ILE A 63 -7.91 11.92 7.70
N GLY A 64 -7.82 12.68 8.79
CA GLY A 64 -7.43 14.09 8.78
C GLY A 64 -5.96 14.37 8.45
N ASP A 65 -5.08 13.37 8.55
CA ASP A 65 -3.64 13.55 8.34
C ASP A 65 -3.23 13.46 6.85
N TRP A 66 -4.14 13.00 5.98
CA TRP A 66 -3.85 12.68 4.59
C TRP A 66 -4.21 13.85 3.68
N CYS A 67 -3.19 14.45 3.06
CA CYS A 67 -3.34 15.65 2.22
C CYS A 67 -3.55 15.31 0.73
N ASP A 68 -2.70 14.45 0.16
CA ASP A 68 -2.66 14.24 -1.29
C ASP A 68 -3.63 13.17 -1.81
N TYR A 69 -3.85 12.09 -1.06
CA TYR A 69 -4.80 11.05 -1.43
C TYR A 69 -5.73 10.77 -0.28
N PHE A 70 -6.99 10.46 -0.60
CA PHE A 70 -7.93 10.07 0.46
C PHE A 70 -7.47 8.79 1.14
N TYR A 71 -7.52 8.84 2.48
CA TYR A 71 -7.34 7.72 3.38
C TYR A 71 -8.00 6.42 2.87
N ALA A 72 -7.33 5.29 3.02
CA ALA A 72 -7.92 3.99 2.71
C ALA A 72 -8.80 3.55 3.88
N PHE A 73 -10.11 3.46 3.64
CA PHE A 73 -11.11 3.15 4.66
C PHE A 73 -10.96 1.72 5.22
N ASN A 74 -11.15 1.56 6.54
CA ASN A 74 -11.17 0.26 7.20
C ASN A 74 -12.51 -0.43 6.99
N VAL A 75 -12.57 -1.36 6.04
CA VAL A 75 -13.80 -2.15 5.77
C VAL A 75 -14.25 -3.01 6.94
N ARG A 76 -13.37 -3.30 7.91
CA ARG A 76 -13.70 -4.03 9.14
C ARG A 76 -13.99 -3.10 10.31
N GLY A 77 -13.71 -1.81 10.16
CA GLY A 77 -13.73 -0.84 11.23
C GLY A 77 -15.05 -0.11 11.37
N ASP A 78 -16.18 -0.69 10.95
CA ASP A 78 -17.58 -0.24 11.15
C ASP A 78 -17.90 1.27 10.98
N GLY A 79 -17.01 2.03 10.33
CA GLY A 79 -17.08 3.48 10.24
C GLY A 79 -16.31 4.25 11.31
N TYR A 80 -15.89 3.59 12.40
CA TYR A 80 -15.27 4.24 13.56
C TYR A 80 -13.78 3.94 13.73
N LEU A 81 -13.32 2.74 13.35
CA LEU A 81 -11.91 2.35 13.51
C LEU A 81 -11.07 2.73 12.29
N ALA A 82 -9.93 3.35 12.56
CA ALA A 82 -8.91 3.64 11.56
C ALA A 82 -8.23 2.35 11.05
N SER A 83 -7.76 2.35 9.80
CA SER A 83 -6.88 1.33 9.23
C SER A 83 -5.41 1.46 9.65
N THR A 84 -5.05 2.59 10.27
CA THR A 84 -3.70 3.02 10.70
C THR A 84 -2.62 3.00 9.60
N GLY A 85 -1.46 3.58 9.90
CA GLY A 85 -0.35 3.78 8.97
C GLY A 85 0.69 2.65 8.99
N SER A 86 1.70 2.68 8.11
CA SER A 86 1.77 3.49 6.88
C SER A 86 1.31 2.69 5.64
N SER A 87 1.13 1.38 5.77
CA SER A 87 0.69 0.45 4.71
C SER A 87 -0.84 0.31 4.63
N THR A 88 -1.56 1.41 4.89
CA THR A 88 -3.02 1.47 5.06
C THR A 88 -3.79 0.85 3.89
N GLY A 89 -3.42 1.19 2.65
CA GLY A 89 -4.09 0.65 1.46
C GLY A 89 -3.80 -0.84 1.22
N SER A 90 -2.63 -1.34 1.64
CA SER A 90 -2.30 -2.77 1.54
C SER A 90 -3.20 -3.58 2.48
N ALA A 91 -3.31 -3.15 3.74
CA ALA A 91 -4.16 -3.82 4.73
C ALA A 91 -5.65 -3.72 4.35
N ALA A 92 -6.14 -2.51 4.04
CA ALA A 92 -7.53 -2.30 3.67
C ALA A 92 -7.93 -3.08 2.40
N GLY A 93 -7.06 -3.13 1.39
CA GLY A 93 -7.30 -3.90 0.18
C GLY A 93 -7.40 -5.40 0.45
N LEU A 94 -6.48 -5.95 1.24
CA LEU A 94 -6.49 -7.37 1.58
C LEU A 94 -7.71 -7.79 2.41
N ALA A 95 -8.22 -6.92 3.29
CA ALA A 95 -9.46 -7.19 4.02
C ALA A 95 -10.75 -6.97 3.21
N ALA A 96 -10.71 -6.16 2.15
CA ALA A 96 -11.89 -5.82 1.34
C ALA A 96 -12.11 -6.78 0.18
N TYR A 97 -11.02 -7.32 -0.39
CA TYR A 97 -11.07 -8.07 -1.64
C TYR A 97 -10.66 -9.52 -1.43
N GLU A 98 -11.65 -10.42 -1.38
CA GLU A 98 -11.41 -11.87 -1.25
C GLU A 98 -10.56 -12.47 -2.37
N TRP A 99 -10.51 -11.81 -3.53
CA TRP A 99 -9.70 -12.25 -4.67
C TRP A 99 -8.23 -11.86 -4.58
N LEU A 100 -7.86 -10.98 -3.63
CA LEU A 100 -6.50 -10.52 -3.41
C LEU A 100 -5.81 -11.45 -2.41
N ASP A 101 -4.77 -12.16 -2.84
CA ASP A 101 -4.14 -13.20 -2.02
C ASP A 101 -3.13 -12.60 -1.01
N ILE A 102 -2.33 -11.63 -1.44
CA ILE A 102 -1.26 -11.02 -0.64
C ILE A 102 -1.14 -9.52 -0.94
N ALA A 103 -0.72 -8.72 0.05
CA ALA A 103 -0.28 -7.35 -0.16
C ALA A 103 1.10 -7.10 0.46
N LEU A 104 2.01 -6.47 -0.29
CA LEU A 104 3.30 -6.04 0.23
C LEU A 104 3.17 -4.68 0.91
N GLY A 105 3.78 -4.55 2.09
CA GLY A 105 3.89 -3.33 2.87
C GLY A 105 5.35 -3.01 3.22
N THR A 106 5.57 -1.84 3.82
CA THR A 106 6.85 -1.48 4.45
C THR A 106 6.59 -1.10 5.91
N ASP A 107 7.58 -1.30 6.75
CA ASP A 107 7.58 -0.99 8.17
C ASP A 107 8.97 -0.46 8.54
N ASP A 108 9.03 0.79 9.02
CA ASP A 108 10.28 1.44 9.49
C ASP A 108 10.16 1.86 10.98
N VAL A 109 8.94 1.92 11.53
CA VAL A 109 8.58 2.23 12.93
C VAL A 109 7.43 1.33 13.35
N VAL A 110 7.50 0.80 14.57
CA VAL A 110 6.61 -0.22 15.19
C VAL A 110 5.16 0.27 15.40
N ILE A 111 4.46 0.65 14.34
CA ILE A 111 3.01 0.80 14.33
C ILE A 111 2.48 0.04 13.11
N PRO A 112 2.19 -1.26 13.26
CA PRO A 112 1.62 -2.03 12.16
C PRO A 112 0.20 -1.54 11.85
N CYS A 113 -0.25 -1.76 10.62
CA CYS A 113 -1.64 -1.56 10.17
C CYS A 113 -2.62 -2.59 10.80
N GLY A 114 -2.32 -3.07 12.01
CA GLY A 114 -2.88 -4.26 12.66
C GLY A 114 -4.35 -4.16 13.05
N TRP A 115 -4.97 -3.00 12.89
CA TRP A 115 -6.40 -2.78 13.13
C TRP A 115 -7.30 -3.25 11.98
N VAL A 116 -6.70 -3.78 10.92
CA VAL A 116 -7.40 -4.47 9.84
C VAL A 116 -7.29 -5.97 10.07
N SER A 117 -8.28 -6.58 10.72
CA SER A 117 -8.28 -8.02 11.00
C SER A 117 -8.54 -8.85 9.73
N PHE A 118 -7.69 -9.84 9.48
CA PHE A 118 -7.86 -10.82 8.39
C PHE A 118 -8.62 -12.05 8.90
N PRO A 119 -9.65 -12.54 8.19
CA PRO A 119 -10.19 -13.87 8.48
C PRO A 119 -9.14 -14.92 8.11
N LEU A 120 -8.90 -15.87 9.02
CA LEU A 120 -8.16 -17.11 8.72
C LEU A 120 -9.01 -18.05 7.86
#